data_AF-A0A938UIX0-F1
#
_entry.id   AF-A0A938UIX0-F1
#
_cell.length_a   1.000
_cell.length_b   1.000
_cell.length_c   1.000
_cell.angle_alpha   90.00
_cell.angle_beta   90.00
_cell.angle_gamma   90.00
#
_symmetry.space_group_name_H-M   'P 1'
#
loop_
_entity.id
_entity.type
_entity.pdbx_description
1 polymer ?
#
loop_
_entity_poly.entity_id
_entity_poly.type
_entity_poly.pdbx_seq_one_letter_code
_entity_poly.pdbx_strand_id
1 'polypeptide(L)'
;MPFSKRRNIRMIQNKRLLFFILSAAWSFFLLLPFPLHAYDIATRIQTYTLKNGLRLLMLERRLSPTVSIYIRYRSGAVDEADGKTGTAHLLEHMMFKGTKTIGARNYPREQKLLAKIEAAGTALDLEKMKGRSANPITIERLTKELTDLQDAHRRQTVSNEIDRLYTENGAVGLNASTG
;
A
#
# COMPACT_ATOMS: atom_id res chain seq x y z
N MET A 1 43.86 -11.51 -82.46
CA MET A 1 42.47 -11.07 -82.11
C MET A 1 42.22 -11.30 -80.61
N PRO A 2 42.14 -10.26 -79.77
CA PRO A 2 41.93 -10.41 -78.32
C PRO A 2 40.55 -9.88 -77.90
N PHE A 3 39.53 -10.75 -77.77
CA PHE A 3 38.17 -10.30 -77.43
C PHE A 3 37.53 -10.94 -76.18
N SER A 4 38.16 -11.91 -75.50
CA SER A 4 37.50 -12.61 -74.37
C SER A 4 37.78 -12.04 -72.96
N LYS A 5 38.86 -11.26 -72.76
CA LYS A 5 39.25 -10.76 -71.41
C LYS A 5 38.31 -9.68 -70.84
N ARG A 6 37.64 -8.90 -71.69
CA ARG A 6 36.78 -7.78 -71.27
C ARG A 6 35.44 -8.21 -70.64
N ARG A 7 34.93 -9.41 -70.97
CA ARG A 7 33.63 -9.92 -70.46
C ARG A 7 33.72 -10.36 -68.99
N ASN A 8 34.83 -10.99 -68.59
CA ASN A 8 35.04 -11.45 -67.20
C ASN A 8 35.24 -10.29 -66.22
N ILE A 9 35.89 -9.20 -66.63
CA ILE A 9 36.11 -8.02 -65.78
C ILE A 9 34.79 -7.31 -65.46
N ARG A 10 33.89 -7.15 -66.46
CA ARG A 10 32.53 -6.62 -66.24
C ARG A 10 31.69 -7.51 -65.32
N MET A 11 31.77 -8.84 -65.43
CA MET A 11 31.05 -9.75 -64.53
C MET A 11 31.52 -9.65 -63.06
N ILE A 12 32.83 -9.53 -62.83
CA ILE A 12 33.39 -9.40 -61.47
C ILE A 12 33.05 -8.03 -60.87
N GLN A 13 33.07 -6.97 -61.66
CA GLN A 13 32.63 -5.63 -61.23
C GLN A 13 31.14 -5.61 -60.85
N ASN A 14 30.28 -6.26 -61.63
CA ASN A 14 28.84 -6.33 -61.33
C ASN A 14 28.54 -7.13 -60.06
N LYS A 15 29.28 -8.21 -59.77
CA LYS A 15 29.13 -8.98 -58.52
C LYS A 15 29.57 -8.18 -57.28
N ARG A 16 30.66 -7.41 -57.39
CA ARG A 16 31.11 -6.51 -56.30
C ARG A 16 30.11 -5.38 -56.06
N LEU A 17 29.61 -4.77 -57.13
CA LEU A 17 28.60 -3.72 -57.05
C LEU A 17 27.30 -4.23 -56.40
N LEU A 18 26.84 -5.42 -56.80
CA LEU A 18 25.68 -6.07 -56.19
C LEU A 18 25.90 -6.35 -54.70
N PHE A 19 27.09 -6.80 -54.32
CA PHE A 19 27.45 -7.05 -52.93
C PHE A 19 27.45 -5.76 -52.09
N PHE A 20 27.98 -4.65 -52.62
CA PHE A 20 27.95 -3.34 -51.95
C PHE A 20 26.52 -2.79 -51.82
N ILE A 21 25.68 -2.95 -52.84
CA ILE A 21 24.28 -2.53 -52.79
C ILE A 21 23.52 -3.36 -51.74
N LEU A 22 23.73 -4.67 -51.71
CA LEU A 22 23.12 -5.55 -50.72
C LEU A 22 23.62 -5.23 -49.30
N SER A 23 24.92 -4.98 -49.10
CA SER A 23 25.45 -4.61 -47.77
C SER A 23 24.96 -3.24 -47.30
N ALA A 24 24.81 -2.29 -48.23
CA ALA A 24 24.25 -0.97 -47.92
C ALA A 24 22.75 -1.07 -47.60
N ALA A 25 21.98 -1.86 -48.36
CA ALA A 25 20.58 -2.11 -48.09
C ALA A 25 20.37 -2.83 -46.75
N TRP A 26 21.24 -3.78 -46.40
CA TRP A 26 21.21 -4.50 -45.13
C TRP A 26 21.59 -3.59 -43.95
N SER A 27 22.60 -2.75 -44.12
CA SER A 27 22.98 -1.73 -43.12
C SER A 27 21.88 -0.69 -42.92
N PHE A 28 21.20 -0.29 -44.00
CA PHE A 28 20.06 0.62 -43.95
C PHE A 28 18.86 -0.01 -43.24
N PHE A 29 18.61 -1.30 -43.48
CA PHE A 29 17.55 -2.06 -42.79
C PHE A 29 17.83 -2.22 -41.29
N LEU A 30 19.11 -2.38 -40.89
CA LEU A 30 19.54 -2.42 -39.49
C LEU A 30 19.44 -1.05 -38.78
N LEU A 31 19.45 0.05 -39.54
CA LEU A 31 19.31 1.42 -39.03
C LEU A 31 17.85 1.92 -39.03
N LEU A 32 16.88 1.12 -39.49
CA LEU A 32 15.47 1.50 -39.40
C LEU A 32 15.05 1.53 -37.91
N PRO A 33 14.50 2.66 -37.43
CA PRO A 33 14.03 2.75 -36.06
C PRO A 33 12.82 1.82 -35.90
N PHE A 34 13.00 0.75 -35.14
CA PHE A 34 11.86 -0.05 -34.69
C PHE A 34 11.01 0.81 -33.76
N PRO A 35 9.67 0.82 -33.91
CA PRO A 35 8.81 1.50 -32.96
C PRO A 35 8.93 0.80 -31.61
N LEU A 36 9.74 1.39 -30.73
CA LEU A 36 9.73 1.10 -29.30
C LEU A 36 8.36 1.52 -28.78
N HIS A 37 7.47 0.55 -28.65
CA HIS A 37 6.20 0.76 -27.96
C HIS A 37 6.54 1.01 -26.49
N ALA A 38 6.54 2.28 -26.10
CA ALA A 38 6.59 2.65 -24.70
C ALA A 38 5.41 1.97 -23.99
N TYR A 39 5.70 1.29 -22.89
CA TYR A 39 4.69 0.59 -22.11
C TYR A 39 3.88 1.63 -21.34
N ASP A 40 2.84 2.18 -21.97
CA ASP A 40 1.97 3.14 -21.31
C ASP A 40 1.05 2.43 -20.31
N ILE A 41 1.33 2.65 -19.03
CA ILE A 41 0.57 2.07 -17.92
C ILE A 41 -0.76 2.81 -17.77
N ALA A 42 -0.81 4.11 -18.06
CA ALA A 42 -1.97 4.95 -17.75
C ALA A 42 -3.21 4.53 -18.54
N THR A 43 -3.05 4.21 -19.83
CA THR A 43 -4.12 3.73 -20.71
C THR A 43 -4.68 2.36 -20.33
N ARG A 44 -4.00 1.61 -19.46
CA ARG A 44 -4.40 0.26 -19.02
C ARG A 44 -5.04 0.24 -17.63
N ILE A 45 -5.08 1.37 -16.93
CA ILE A 45 -5.73 1.50 -15.63
C ILE A 45 -7.24 1.55 -15.82
N GLN A 46 -7.94 0.59 -15.23
CA GLN A 46 -9.40 0.60 -15.13
C GLN A 46 -9.80 1.38 -13.88
N THR A 47 -10.67 2.37 -14.03
CA THR A 47 -11.14 3.21 -12.93
C THR A 47 -12.61 2.92 -12.64
N TYR A 48 -12.91 2.68 -11.36
CA TYR A 48 -14.29 2.51 -10.88
C TYR A 48 -14.53 3.44 -9.70
N THR A 49 -15.75 3.95 -9.58
CA THR A 49 -16.20 4.66 -8.39
C THR A 49 -17.33 3.85 -7.75
N LEU A 50 -17.12 3.43 -6.50
CA LEU A 50 -18.11 2.69 -5.74
C LEU A 50 -19.26 3.62 -5.30
N LYS A 51 -20.39 3.03 -4.90
CA LYS A 51 -21.57 3.79 -4.43
C LYS A 51 -21.27 4.69 -3.23
N ASN A 52 -20.26 4.35 -2.42
CA ASN A 52 -19.81 5.14 -1.27
C ASN A 52 -18.76 6.23 -1.62
N GLY A 53 -18.47 6.43 -2.91
CA GLY A 53 -17.49 7.42 -3.39
C GLY A 53 -16.04 6.94 -3.42
N LEU A 54 -15.72 5.72 -2.96
CA LEU A 54 -14.37 5.18 -3.04
C LEU A 54 -13.96 4.96 -4.50
N ARG A 55 -12.82 5.53 -4.88
CA ARG A 55 -12.22 5.35 -6.20
C ARG A 55 -11.27 4.16 -6.21
N LEU A 56 -11.55 3.19 -7.07
CA LEU A 56 -10.70 2.03 -7.32
C LEU A 56 -9.94 2.24 -8.63
N LEU A 57 -8.62 2.13 -8.58
CA LEU A 57 -7.74 2.10 -9.73
C LEU A 57 -7.14 0.71 -9.83
N MET A 58 -7.45 -0.01 -10.91
CA MET A 58 -7.03 -1.39 -11.10
C MET A 58 -6.18 -1.53 -12.36
N LEU A 59 -5.02 -2.17 -12.23
CA LEU A 59 -4.14 -2.50 -13.34
C LEU A 59 -3.88 -4.00 -13.34
N GLU A 60 -4.48 -4.71 -14.30
CA GLU A 60 -4.26 -6.14 -14.45
C GLU A 60 -2.91 -6.43 -15.14
N ARG A 61 -2.06 -7.25 -14.51
CA ARG A 61 -0.76 -7.67 -15.05
C ARG A 61 -0.62 -9.18 -14.96
N ARG A 62 -0.67 -9.86 -16.10
CA ARG A 62 -0.57 -11.34 -16.20
C ARG A 62 0.87 -11.85 -16.21
N LEU A 63 1.73 -11.25 -15.38
CA LEU A 63 3.15 -11.60 -15.28
C LEU A 63 3.43 -12.51 -14.08
N SER A 64 2.63 -12.40 -13.02
CA SER A 64 2.76 -13.16 -11.79
C SER A 64 1.38 -13.26 -11.14
N PRO A 65 1.03 -14.37 -10.46
CA PRO A 65 -0.23 -14.50 -9.73
C PRO A 65 -0.19 -13.75 -8.39
N THR A 66 0.24 -12.49 -8.40
CA THR A 66 0.34 -11.64 -7.21
C THR A 66 -0.62 -10.46 -7.31
N VAL A 67 -1.12 -10.01 -6.16
CA VAL A 67 -1.97 -8.83 -6.03
C VAL A 67 -1.29 -7.86 -5.08
N SER A 68 -1.22 -6.59 -5.47
CA SER A 68 -0.76 -5.51 -4.59
C SER A 68 -1.91 -4.53 -4.39
N ILE A 69 -2.22 -4.24 -3.13
CA ILE A 69 -3.33 -3.38 -2.74
C ILE A 69 -2.77 -2.18 -1.98
N TYR A 70 -3.21 -0.98 -2.36
CA TYR A 70 -2.93 0.25 -1.64
C TYR A 70 -4.26 0.96 -1.39
N ILE A 71 -4.51 1.31 -0.14
CA ILE A 71 -5.64 2.15 0.25
C ILE A 71 -5.05 3.50 0.68
N ARG A 72 -5.56 4.58 0.10
CA ARG A 72 -5.11 5.94 0.40
C ARG A 72 -6.28 6.74 0.93
N TYR A 73 -6.09 7.38 2.06
CA TYR A 73 -6.99 8.38 2.60
C TYR A 73 -6.41 9.75 2.29
N ARG A 74 -7.27 10.70 1.93
CA ARG A 74 -6.88 12.09 1.69
C ARG A 74 -6.91 12.86 3.01
N SER A 75 -6.16 12.36 3.99
CA SER A 75 -5.97 12.96 5.32
C SER A 75 -4.66 12.45 5.92
N GLY A 76 -3.93 13.30 6.66
CA GLY A 76 -2.67 12.96 7.32
C GLY A 76 -2.33 13.91 8.46
N ALA A 77 -1.05 13.94 8.85
CA ALA A 77 -0.55 14.78 9.94
C ALA A 77 -0.75 16.29 9.65
N VAL A 78 -0.70 16.68 8.37
CA VAL A 78 -0.98 18.06 7.92
C VAL A 78 -2.40 18.54 8.23
N ASP A 79 -3.35 17.62 8.44
CA ASP A 79 -4.74 17.93 8.75
C ASP A 79 -5.04 17.88 10.26
N GLU A 80 -4.02 17.70 11.11
CA GLU A 80 -4.19 17.68 12.57
C GLU A 80 -4.50 19.07 13.13
N ALA A 81 -5.42 19.12 14.10
CA ALA A 81 -5.72 20.36 14.80
C ALA A 81 -4.64 20.68 15.85
N ASP A 82 -4.42 21.97 16.10
CA ASP A 82 -3.51 22.44 17.15
C ASP A 82 -3.85 21.80 18.51
N GLY A 83 -2.82 21.32 19.20
CA GLY A 83 -2.96 20.60 20.46
C GLY A 83 -3.42 19.15 20.33
N LYS A 84 -3.61 18.62 19.11
CA LYS A 84 -3.92 17.21 18.82
C LYS A 84 -2.85 16.52 17.96
N THR A 85 -1.62 17.02 18.03
CA THR A 85 -0.49 16.49 17.25
C THR A 85 -0.24 15.01 17.52
N GLY A 86 -0.02 14.22 16.47
CA GLY A 86 0.24 12.78 16.54
C GLY A 86 -1.01 11.90 16.49
N THR A 87 -2.21 12.48 16.28
CA THR A 87 -3.46 11.71 16.16
C THR A 87 -3.46 10.84 14.90
N ALA A 88 -2.91 11.30 13.78
CA ALA A 88 -2.80 10.54 12.55
C ALA A 88 -1.89 9.31 12.75
N HIS A 89 -0.72 9.52 13.37
CA HIS A 89 0.20 8.43 13.68
C HIS A 89 -0.38 7.45 14.73
N LEU A 90 -1.13 7.96 15.72
CA LEU A 90 -1.84 7.10 16.66
C LEU A 90 -2.89 6.24 15.93
N LEU A 91 -3.67 6.84 15.02
CA LEU A 91 -4.64 6.12 14.21
C LEU A 91 -3.98 5.02 13.37
N GLU A 92 -2.81 5.30 12.80
CA GLU A 92 -1.99 4.33 12.07
C GLU A 92 -1.70 3.07 12.88
N HIS A 93 -1.23 3.22 14.12
CA HIS A 93 -1.03 2.10 15.03
C HIS A 93 -2.33 1.37 15.40
N MET A 94 -3.41 2.13 15.57
CA MET A 94 -4.70 1.57 15.99
C MET A 94 -5.40 0.78 14.88
N MET A 95 -5.15 1.08 13.60
CA MET A 95 -5.71 0.33 12.47
C MET A 95 -5.37 -1.18 12.51
N PHE A 96 -4.27 -1.57 13.17
CA PHE A 96 -3.83 -2.95 13.28
C PHE A 96 -4.26 -3.66 14.58
N LYS A 97 -4.95 -2.97 15.49
CA LYS A 97 -5.35 -3.53 16.80
C LYS A 97 -6.64 -4.35 16.78
N GLY A 98 -7.23 -4.52 15.60
CA GLY A 98 -8.44 -5.31 15.40
C GLY A 98 -9.60 -4.48 14.86
N THR A 99 -10.67 -5.18 14.50
CA THR A 99 -11.92 -4.60 14.00
C THR A 99 -13.10 -5.26 14.73
N LYS A 100 -14.32 -4.88 14.36
CA LYS A 100 -15.54 -5.53 14.90
C LYS A 100 -15.64 -7.02 14.54
N THR A 101 -14.89 -7.46 13.53
CA THR A 101 -14.96 -8.82 12.96
C THR A 101 -13.65 -9.58 13.03
N ILE A 102 -12.51 -8.92 13.18
CA ILE A 102 -11.17 -9.52 13.24
C ILE A 102 -10.49 -9.10 14.54
N GLY A 103 -9.94 -10.06 15.29
CA GLY A 103 -9.28 -9.78 16.56
C GLY A 103 -10.23 -9.64 17.76
N ALA A 104 -11.53 -9.52 17.55
CA ALA A 104 -12.55 -9.56 18.60
C ALA A 104 -13.10 -10.99 18.78
N ARG A 105 -13.05 -11.54 20.01
CA ARG A 105 -13.69 -12.83 20.34
C ARG A 105 -15.20 -12.71 20.45
N ASN A 106 -15.68 -11.60 21.02
CA ASN A 106 -17.10 -11.28 21.16
C ASN A 106 -17.26 -9.76 21.17
N TYR A 107 -17.45 -9.17 19.99
CA TYR A 107 -17.52 -7.73 19.84
C TYR A 107 -18.64 -7.07 20.67
N PRO A 108 -19.89 -7.60 20.74
CA PRO A 108 -20.92 -7.01 21.61
C PRO A 108 -20.52 -6.92 23.09
N ARG A 109 -19.80 -7.93 23.61
CA ARG A 109 -19.27 -7.90 24.98
C ARG A 109 -18.10 -6.93 25.10
N GLU A 110 -17.19 -6.95 24.13
CA GLU A 110 -16.04 -6.07 24.08
C GLU A 110 -16.45 -4.59 24.03
N GLN A 111 -17.44 -4.24 23.19
CA GLN A 111 -17.97 -2.89 23.07
C GLN A 111 -18.46 -2.33 24.41
N LYS A 112 -19.14 -3.16 25.22
CA LYS A 112 -19.59 -2.77 26.57
C LYS A 112 -18.41 -2.54 27.52
N LEU A 113 -17.33 -3.31 27.39
CA LEU A 113 -16.11 -3.10 28.18
C LEU A 113 -15.38 -1.84 27.75
N LEU A 114 -15.24 -1.59 26.45
CA LEU A 114 -14.61 -0.39 25.90
C LEU A 114 -15.32 0.88 26.38
N ALA A 115 -16.66 0.90 26.37
CA ALA A 115 -17.42 2.04 26.89
C ALA A 115 -17.16 2.30 28.39
N LYS A 116 -16.98 1.25 29.20
CA LYS A 116 -16.62 1.39 30.62
C LYS A 116 -15.19 1.88 30.81
N ILE A 117 -14.25 1.38 30.00
CA ILE A 117 -12.85 1.81 29.98
C ILE A 117 -12.78 3.31 29.66
N GLU A 118 -13.50 3.75 28.62
CA GLU A 118 -13.57 5.15 28.24
C GLU A 118 -14.12 6.03 29.37
N ALA A 119 -15.22 5.61 30.00
CA ALA A 119 -15.82 6.34 31.12
C ALA A 119 -14.88 6.44 32.33
N ALA A 120 -14.26 5.32 32.73
CA ALA A 120 -13.33 5.29 33.86
C ALA A 120 -12.05 6.09 33.57
N GLY A 121 -11.50 5.98 32.35
CA GLY A 121 -10.35 6.75 31.91
C GLY A 121 -10.63 8.25 31.88
N THR A 122 -11.75 8.66 31.29
CA THR A 122 -12.17 10.06 31.26
C THR A 122 -12.34 10.63 32.66
N ALA A 123 -13.01 9.88 33.56
CA ALA A 123 -13.16 10.31 34.95
C ALA A 123 -11.81 10.45 35.67
N LEU A 124 -10.86 9.53 35.42
CA LEU A 124 -9.53 9.57 36.00
C LEU A 124 -8.74 10.79 35.51
N ASP A 125 -8.80 11.06 34.20
CA ASP A 125 -8.12 12.21 33.59
C ASP A 125 -8.69 13.52 34.14
N LEU A 126 -10.02 13.65 34.21
CA LEU A 126 -10.68 14.83 34.80
C LEU A 126 -10.31 15.03 36.27
N GLU A 127 -10.21 13.97 37.06
CA GLU A 127 -9.78 14.07 38.45
C GLU A 127 -8.33 14.53 38.56
N LYS A 128 -7.43 13.96 37.75
CA LYS A 128 -6.01 14.36 37.71
C LYS A 128 -5.81 15.80 37.25
N MET A 129 -6.63 16.28 36.32
CA MET A 129 -6.60 17.66 35.82
C MET A 129 -6.90 18.71 36.90
N LYS A 130 -7.51 18.33 38.04
CA LYS A 130 -7.70 19.24 39.19
C LYS A 130 -6.40 19.60 39.90
N GLY A 131 -5.28 18.96 39.58
CA GLY A 131 -3.97 19.27 40.15
C GLY A 131 -3.96 19.12 41.67
N ARG A 132 -3.65 20.21 42.38
CA ARG A 132 -3.61 20.22 43.87
C ARG A 132 -4.95 19.93 44.54
N SER A 133 -6.05 20.14 43.83
CA SER A 133 -7.41 19.88 44.34
C SER A 133 -7.90 18.46 44.00
N ALA A 134 -7.07 17.63 43.39
CA ALA A 134 -7.43 16.25 43.06
C ALA A 134 -7.56 15.40 44.32
N ASN A 135 -8.56 14.52 44.34
CA ASN A 135 -8.78 13.59 45.45
C ASN A 135 -7.98 12.29 45.23
N PRO A 136 -6.97 12.01 46.08
CA PRO A 136 -6.09 10.84 45.90
C PRO A 136 -6.83 9.50 46.02
N ILE A 137 -7.85 9.42 46.88
CA ILE A 137 -8.68 8.21 47.04
C ILE A 137 -9.48 7.95 45.76
N THR A 138 -9.98 9.00 45.12
CA THR A 138 -10.72 8.89 43.86
C THR A 138 -9.81 8.45 42.72
N ILE A 139 -8.59 9.01 42.64
CA ILE A 139 -7.57 8.62 41.66
C ILE A 139 -7.21 7.14 41.81
N GLU A 140 -6.95 6.68 43.04
CA GLU A 140 -6.59 5.29 43.31
C GLU A 140 -7.72 4.34 42.89
N ARG A 141 -8.95 4.64 43.31
CA ARG A 141 -10.13 3.84 42.97
C ARG A 141 -10.33 3.75 41.45
N LEU A 142 -10.29 4.88 40.74
CA LEU A 142 -10.47 4.92 39.29
C LEU A 142 -9.32 4.24 38.54
N THR A 143 -8.09 4.36 39.04
CA THR A 143 -6.93 3.66 38.47
C THR A 143 -7.12 2.15 38.57
N LYS A 144 -7.54 1.66 39.74
CA LYS A 144 -7.85 0.24 39.94
C LYS A 144 -8.98 -0.23 39.03
N GLU A 145 -10.08 0.52 38.99
CA GLU A 145 -11.24 0.22 38.13
C GLU A 145 -10.84 0.14 36.65
N LEU A 146 -10.08 1.13 36.16
CA LEU A 146 -9.57 1.15 34.78
C LEU A 146 -8.69 -0.08 34.49
N THR A 147 -7.82 -0.44 35.43
CA THR A 147 -6.91 -1.59 35.31
C THR A 147 -7.70 -2.90 35.24
N ASP A 148 -8.67 -3.11 36.14
CA ASP A 148 -9.51 -4.29 36.16
C ASP A 148 -10.32 -4.43 34.85
N LEU A 149 -10.82 -3.30 34.33
CA LEU A 149 -11.55 -3.26 33.05
C LEU A 149 -10.64 -3.59 31.86
N GLN A 150 -9.42 -3.03 31.83
CA GLN A 150 -8.43 -3.34 30.78
C GLN A 150 -8.03 -4.82 30.82
N ASP A 151 -7.83 -5.40 32.00
CA ASP A 151 -7.53 -6.83 32.17
C ASP A 151 -8.70 -7.72 31.71
N ALA A 152 -9.94 -7.30 31.96
CA ALA A 152 -11.12 -7.98 31.42
C ALA A 152 -11.20 -7.88 29.89
N HIS A 153 -10.86 -6.71 29.32
CA HIS A 153 -10.84 -6.47 27.88
C HIS A 153 -9.80 -7.32 27.15
N ARG A 154 -8.59 -7.50 27.71
CA ARG A 154 -7.55 -8.37 27.13
C ARG A 154 -8.05 -9.80 26.86
N ARG A 155 -9.03 -10.29 27.62
CA ARG A 155 -9.63 -11.63 27.42
C ARG A 155 -10.62 -11.68 26.26
N GLN A 156 -11.07 -10.53 25.75
CA GLN A 156 -11.96 -10.42 24.60
C GLN A 156 -11.22 -10.19 23.29
N THR A 157 -9.93 -9.88 23.34
CA THR A 157 -9.10 -9.60 22.16
C THR A 157 -8.21 -10.78 21.78
N VAL A 158 -7.90 -10.89 20.50
CA VAL A 158 -6.85 -11.74 19.94
C VAL A 158 -5.79 -10.83 19.35
N SER A 159 -4.65 -10.75 20.02
CA SER A 159 -3.55 -9.89 19.61
C SER A 159 -2.98 -10.33 18.26
N ASN A 160 -2.65 -9.35 17.42
CA ASN A 160 -1.99 -9.53 16.12
C ASN A 160 -2.77 -10.41 15.12
N GLU A 161 -4.09 -10.55 15.29
CA GLU A 161 -4.88 -11.45 14.42
C GLU A 161 -4.91 -10.97 12.96
N ILE A 162 -4.89 -9.65 12.71
CA ILE A 162 -4.80 -9.10 11.34
C ILE A 162 -3.48 -9.53 10.69
N ASP A 163 -2.36 -9.31 11.37
CA ASP A 163 -1.01 -9.66 10.89
C ASP A 163 -0.87 -11.16 10.63
N ARG A 164 -1.34 -11.98 11.58
CA ARG A 164 -1.36 -13.43 11.45
C ARG A 164 -2.17 -13.89 10.24
N LEU A 165 -3.40 -13.41 10.07
CA LEU A 165 -4.25 -13.78 8.94
C LEU A 165 -3.60 -13.44 7.59
N TYR A 166 -2.98 -12.26 7.49
CA TYR A 166 -2.31 -11.85 6.26
C TYR A 166 -1.08 -12.72 5.98
N THR A 167 -0.23 -12.92 6.99
CA THR A 167 1.02 -13.69 6.85
C THR A 167 0.76 -15.17 6.57
N GLU A 168 -0.20 -15.81 7.26
CA GLU A 168 -0.61 -17.20 7.01
C GLU A 168 -1.17 -17.42 5.59
N ASN A 169 -1.67 -16.36 4.95
CA ASN A 169 -2.18 -16.38 3.58
C ASN A 169 -1.16 -15.84 2.55
N GLY A 170 0.13 -15.78 2.91
CA GLY A 170 1.22 -15.44 1.99
C GLY A 170 1.36 -13.95 1.68
N ALA A 171 0.68 -13.07 2.42
CA ALA A 171 0.90 -11.64 2.29
C ALA A 171 2.24 -11.25 2.93
N VAL A 172 2.87 -10.22 2.35
CA VAL A 172 4.14 -9.65 2.83
C VAL A 172 4.06 -8.13 2.78
N GLY A 173 4.80 -7.45 3.65
CA GLY A 173 4.91 -5.98 3.64
C GLY A 173 3.61 -5.25 4.02
N LEU A 174 2.77 -5.86 4.85
CA LEU A 174 1.62 -5.17 5.44
C LEU A 174 2.14 -4.04 6.32
N ASN A 175 1.79 -2.81 5.96
CA ASN A 175 2.17 -1.62 6.71
C ASN A 175 1.17 -0.49 6.48
N ALA A 176 1.22 0.52 7.33
CA ALA A 176 0.59 1.81 7.09
C ALA A 176 1.65 2.92 7.25
N SER A 177 1.30 4.12 6.81
CA SER A 177 2.11 5.31 7.05
C SER A 177 1.20 6.53 6.97
N THR A 178 1.52 7.51 7.79
CA THR A 178 0.92 8.84 7.76
C THR A 178 2.01 9.85 7.43
N GLY A 179 1.67 10.80 6.56
CA GLY A 179 2.55 11.88 6.11
C GLY A 179 1.99 13.24 6.46
#